data_AF-A0A318JAJ0-F1
#
_entry.id   AF-A0A318JAJ0-F1
#
_cell.length_a   1.000
_cell.length_b   1.000
_cell.length_c   1.000
_cell.angle_alpha   90.00
_cell.angle_beta   90.00
_cell.angle_gamma   90.00
#
_symmetry.space_group_name_H-M   'P 1'
#
loop_
_entity.id
_entity.type
_entity.pdbx_description
1 polymer ?
#
loop_
_entity_poly.entity_id
_entity_poly.type
_entity_poly.pdbx_seq_one_letter_code
_entity_poly.pdbx_strand_id
1 'polypeptide(L)'
;MAQTAVVNPYGKFLEGEDVEIEVAHFAAKNANGLYDVLLKMRGAAAFNAGIDGKTIKYTAVPGGSGVDYQFNGKTRMTMRQNNGISQYQVYLDGRGIAISEVRVRSQEVRPLHLLTASTEGK
;
A
#
# COMPACT_ATOMS: atom_id res chain seq x y z
N MET A 1 -17.83 20.03 5.45
CA MET A 1 -17.99 18.83 6.30
C MET A 1 -16.75 17.98 6.12
N ALA A 2 -15.97 17.75 7.18
CA ALA A 2 -14.80 16.87 7.10
C ALA A 2 -15.31 15.45 6.80
N GLN A 3 -15.03 14.95 5.61
CA GLN A 3 -15.38 13.57 5.26
C GLN A 3 -14.47 12.67 6.07
N THR A 4 -15.01 12.05 7.13
CA THR A 4 -14.25 11.09 7.95
C THR A 4 -13.67 10.04 7.01
N ALA A 5 -12.34 10.00 6.89
CA ALA A 5 -11.67 8.96 6.16
C ALA A 5 -12.03 7.61 6.78
N VAL A 6 -12.64 6.72 5.99
CA VAL A 6 -12.99 5.35 6.43
C VAL A 6 -12.09 4.39 5.67
N VAL A 7 -11.48 3.46 6.40
CA VAL A 7 -10.70 2.34 5.84
C VAL A 7 -11.48 1.04 5.99
N ASN A 8 -11.27 0.12 5.06
CA ASN A 8 -11.80 -1.24 5.13
C ASN A 8 -11.23 -1.93 6.39
N PRO A 9 -12.06 -2.65 7.18
CA PRO A 9 -11.56 -3.38 8.36
C PRO A 9 -10.56 -4.50 8.01
N TYR A 10 -10.53 -4.97 6.76
CA TYR A 10 -9.59 -6.00 6.31
C TYR A 10 -8.33 -5.38 5.73
N GLY A 11 -7.21 -5.63 6.39
CA GLY A 11 -5.88 -5.28 5.89
C GLY A 11 -5.26 -6.41 5.07
N LYS A 12 -4.16 -6.10 4.38
CA LYS A 12 -3.29 -7.11 3.77
C LYS A 12 -1.89 -6.96 4.30
N PHE A 13 -1.21 -8.08 4.49
CA PHE A 13 0.21 -8.11 4.76
C PHE A 13 0.94 -8.63 3.53
N LEU A 14 1.86 -7.83 3.00
CA LEU A 14 2.73 -8.20 1.89
C LEU A 14 4.17 -8.28 2.37
N GLU A 15 4.92 -9.23 1.84
CA GLU A 15 6.31 -9.45 2.21
C GLU A 15 7.15 -9.73 0.97
N GLY A 16 8.37 -9.21 0.95
CA GLY A 16 9.38 -9.52 -0.06
C GLY A 16 10.78 -9.45 0.54
N GLU A 17 11.78 -9.45 -0.33
CA GLU A 17 13.18 -9.35 0.08
C GLU A 17 13.42 -8.05 0.85
N ASP A 18 13.74 -8.19 2.15
CA ASP A 18 14.03 -7.11 3.09
C ASP A 18 12.96 -6.02 3.24
N VAL A 19 11.69 -6.37 2.94
CA VAL A 19 10.57 -5.44 3.09
C VAL A 19 9.28 -6.15 3.53
N GLU A 20 8.66 -5.57 4.54
CA GLU A 20 7.32 -5.91 5.04
C GLU A 20 6.39 -4.74 4.80
N ILE A 21 5.15 -5.00 4.37
CA ILE A 21 4.19 -3.96 4.02
C ILE A 21 2.81 -4.32 4.57
N GLU A 22 2.31 -3.45 5.45
CA GLU A 22 0.91 -3.49 5.87
C GLU A 22 0.08 -2.55 4.99
N VAL A 23 -1.02 -3.07 4.46
CA VAL A 23 -1.91 -2.38 3.52
C VAL A 23 -3.29 -2.21 4.14
N ALA A 24 -3.81 -1.00 4.12
CA ALA A 24 -5.22 -0.72 4.36
C ALA A 24 -5.84 -0.01 3.16
N HIS A 25 -6.98 -0.51 2.68
CA HIS A 25 -7.73 0.12 1.60
C HIS A 25 -8.69 1.14 2.19
N PHE A 26 -8.82 2.31 1.56
CA PHE A 26 -9.91 3.22 1.86
C PHE A 26 -11.24 2.59 1.44
N ALA A 27 -12.32 2.88 2.18
CA ALA A 27 -13.66 2.37 1.88
C ALA A 27 -14.32 3.13 0.71
N ALA A 28 -13.96 4.39 0.51
CA ALA A 28 -14.42 5.20 -0.61
C ALA A 28 -13.52 5.02 -1.84
N LYS A 29 -14.13 5.00 -3.02
CA LYS A 29 -13.42 5.05 -4.29
C LYS A 29 -12.91 6.47 -4.56
N ASN A 30 -11.75 6.58 -5.20
CA ASN A 30 -11.21 7.84 -5.69
C ASN A 30 -11.81 8.22 -7.05
N ALA A 31 -11.33 9.31 -7.65
CA ALA A 31 -11.81 9.81 -8.95
C ALA A 31 -11.65 8.81 -10.11
N ASN A 32 -10.76 7.82 -9.97
CA ASN A 32 -10.55 6.75 -10.96
C ASN A 32 -11.41 5.52 -10.71
N GLY A 33 -12.32 5.56 -9.72
CA GLY A 33 -13.14 4.41 -9.34
C GLY A 33 -12.38 3.30 -8.61
N LEU A 34 -11.16 3.58 -8.14
CA LEU A 34 -10.27 2.65 -7.44
C LEU A 34 -10.18 3.00 -5.94
N TYR A 35 -9.68 2.06 -5.14
CA TYR A 35 -9.48 2.28 -3.70
C TYR A 35 -8.05 2.73 -3.44
N ASP A 36 -7.90 3.95 -2.92
CA ASP A 36 -6.62 4.41 -2.38
C ASP A 36 -6.17 3.47 -1.25
N VAL A 37 -4.89 3.50 -0.92
CA VAL A 37 -4.32 2.65 0.12
C VAL A 37 -3.44 3.44 1.08
N LEU A 38 -3.41 3.00 2.33
CA LEU A 38 -2.37 3.33 3.28
C LEU A 38 -1.38 2.18 3.29
N LEU A 39 -0.10 2.50 3.11
CA LEU A 39 0.99 1.53 3.20
C LEU A 39 1.89 1.92 4.36
N LYS A 40 2.14 0.98 5.26
CA LYS A 40 3.22 1.06 6.24
C LYS A 40 4.28 0.06 5.86
N MET A 41 5.44 0.58 5.45
CA MET A 41 6.57 -0.23 4.99
C MET A 41 7.61 -0.33 6.08
N ARG A 42 8.17 -1.53 6.28
CA ARG A 42 9.24 -1.79 7.24
C ARG A 42 10.33 -2.65 6.61
N GLY A 43 11.55 -2.57 7.16
CA GLY A 43 12.68 -3.40 6.74
C GLY A 43 13.82 -2.59 6.13
N ALA A 44 14.92 -3.26 5.77
CA ALA A 44 16.14 -2.58 5.32
C ALA A 44 15.91 -1.77 4.03
N ALA A 45 15.09 -2.27 3.10
CA ALA A 45 14.75 -1.53 1.89
C ALA A 45 13.94 -0.25 2.18
N ALA A 46 13.01 -0.32 3.14
CA ALA A 46 12.23 0.84 3.58
C ALA A 46 13.08 1.85 4.36
N PHE A 47 14.06 1.36 5.12
CA PHE A 47 15.02 2.17 5.88
C PHE A 47 15.92 2.97 4.93
N ASN A 48 16.52 2.31 3.94
CA ASN A 48 17.33 2.97 2.92
C ASN A 48 16.54 4.01 2.12
N ALA A 49 15.25 3.74 1.88
CA ALA A 49 14.34 4.69 1.25
C ALA A 49 13.85 5.83 2.19
N GLY A 50 14.20 5.80 3.48
CA GLY A 50 13.85 6.84 4.48
C GLY A 50 12.38 6.84 4.92
N ILE A 51 11.66 5.74 4.68
CA ILE A 51 10.21 5.61 4.95
C ILE A 51 9.87 4.46 5.93
N ASP A 52 10.88 3.82 6.52
CA ASP A 52 10.70 2.77 7.51
C ASP A 52 9.77 3.19 8.66
N GLY A 53 8.77 2.36 8.92
CA GLY A 53 7.77 2.55 9.96
C GLY A 53 6.73 3.65 9.68
N LYS A 54 6.87 4.43 8.60
CA LYS A 54 5.92 5.50 8.25
C LYS A 54 4.71 4.93 7.52
N THR A 55 3.53 5.41 7.91
CA THR A 55 2.30 5.13 7.16
C THR A 55 2.00 6.27 6.21
N ILE A 56 1.97 5.96 4.91
CA ILE A 56 1.80 6.94 3.84
C ILE A 56 0.58 6.56 3.00
N LYS A 57 -0.19 7.57 2.56
CA LYS A 57 -1.29 7.39 1.62
C LYS A 57 -0.78 7.36 0.18
N TYR A 58 -1.25 6.38 -0.58
CA TYR A 58 -0.98 6.21 -2.00
C TYR A 58 -2.28 6.29 -2.79
N THR A 59 -2.24 7.02 -3.90
CA THR A 59 -3.37 7.15 -4.82
C THR A 59 -3.37 5.97 -5.78
N ALA A 60 -4.50 5.26 -5.86
CA ALA A 60 -4.67 4.18 -6.81
C ALA A 60 -5.05 4.73 -8.20
N VAL A 61 -4.27 4.36 -9.22
CA VAL A 61 -4.56 4.73 -10.62
C VAL A 61 -4.57 3.47 -11.50
N PRO A 62 -5.32 3.47 -12.62
CA PRO A 62 -5.29 2.35 -13.55
C PRO A 62 -3.87 2.12 -14.10
N GLY A 63 -3.42 0.86 -14.09
CA GLY A 63 -2.09 0.48 -14.56
C GLY A 63 -2.13 -0.81 -15.38
N GLY A 64 -2.27 -0.71 -16.70
CA GLY A 64 -2.36 -1.87 -17.59
C GLY A 64 -3.44 -2.86 -17.15
N SER A 65 -3.04 -4.11 -16.84
CA SER A 65 -3.94 -5.16 -16.34
C SER A 65 -4.24 -5.10 -14.83
N GLY A 66 -3.90 -4.00 -14.14
CA GLY A 66 -4.12 -3.86 -12.70
C GLY A 66 -4.05 -2.42 -12.23
N VAL A 67 -3.37 -2.19 -11.11
CA VAL A 67 -3.39 -0.92 -10.36
C VAL A 67 -1.97 -0.45 -10.08
N ASP A 68 -1.72 0.83 -10.31
CA ASP A 68 -0.52 1.52 -9.85
C ASP A 68 -0.88 2.35 -8.62
N TYR A 69 -0.07 2.21 -7.57
CA TYR A 69 -0.18 3.01 -6.35
C TYR A 69 0.90 4.08 -6.38
N GLN A 70 0.43 5.32 -6.51
CA GLN A 70 1.30 6.48 -6.68
C GLN A 70 1.42 7.30 -5.41
N PHE A 71 2.62 7.82 -5.18
CA PHE A 71 2.89 8.84 -4.18
C PHE A 71 3.55 10.03 -4.87
N ASN A 72 2.96 11.22 -4.71
CA ASN A 72 3.38 12.46 -5.39
C ASN A 72 3.57 12.28 -6.91
N GLY A 73 2.61 11.62 -7.57
CA GLY A 73 2.61 11.38 -9.02
C GLY A 73 3.61 10.34 -9.53
N LYS A 74 4.35 9.66 -8.64
CA LYS A 74 5.30 8.60 -9.00
C LYS A 74 4.75 7.24 -8.55
N THR A 75 4.77 6.25 -9.44
CA THR A 75 4.42 4.87 -9.10
C THR A 75 5.44 4.30 -8.11
N ARG A 76 4.93 3.84 -6.96
CA ARG A 76 5.74 3.26 -5.87
C ARG A 76 5.38 1.82 -5.57
N MET A 77 4.20 1.37 -5.96
CA MET A 77 3.84 -0.02 -5.94
C MET A 77 2.92 -0.31 -7.12
N THR A 78 3.01 -1.51 -7.68
CA THR A 78 2.11 -1.99 -8.72
C THR A 78 1.52 -3.31 -8.29
N MET A 79 0.24 -3.49 -8.60
CA MET A 79 -0.41 -4.78 -8.59
C MET A 79 -0.80 -5.10 -10.03
N ARG A 80 -0.39 -6.25 -10.54
CA ARG A 80 -0.82 -6.79 -11.83
C ARG A 80 -1.63 -8.05 -11.60
N GLN A 81 -2.68 -8.23 -12.38
CA GLN A 81 -3.43 -9.47 -12.38
C GLN A 81 -2.94 -10.32 -13.55
N ASN A 82 -2.48 -11.53 -13.25
CA ASN A 82 -2.02 -12.50 -14.24
C ASN A 82 -2.65 -13.85 -13.94
N ASN A 83 -3.49 -14.35 -14.86
CA ASN A 83 -4.23 -15.61 -14.72
C ASN A 83 -4.97 -15.77 -13.37
N GLY A 84 -5.60 -14.69 -12.89
CA GLY A 84 -6.33 -14.68 -11.61
C GLY A 84 -5.44 -14.53 -10.37
N ILE A 85 -4.12 -14.49 -10.52
CA ILE A 85 -3.16 -14.29 -9.43
C ILE A 85 -2.74 -12.81 -9.39
N SER A 86 -2.74 -12.22 -8.19
CA SER A 86 -2.21 -10.87 -7.98
C SER A 86 -0.71 -10.93 -7.77
N GLN A 87 0.04 -10.27 -8.65
CA GLN A 87 1.48 -10.08 -8.53
C GLN A 87 1.74 -8.65 -8.08
N TYR A 88 2.49 -8.49 -7.00
CA TYR A 88 2.81 -7.18 -6.45
C TYR A 88 4.31 -6.89 -6.60
N GLN A 89 4.62 -5.64 -6.91
CA GLN A 89 5.98 -5.13 -6.95
C GLN A 89 6.01 -3.75 -6.29
N VAL A 90 6.95 -3.53 -5.38
CA VAL A 90 7.19 -2.24 -4.73
C VAL A 90 8.51 -1.65 -5.22
N TYR A 91 8.57 -0.33 -5.38
CA TYR A 91 9.74 0.39 -5.86
C TYR A 91 10.33 1.23 -4.72
N LEU A 92 11.39 0.70 -4.10
CA LEU A 92 12.11 1.30 -2.98
C LEU A 92 13.59 1.42 -3.35
N ASP A 93 14.21 2.54 -2.94
CA ASP A 93 15.65 2.76 -3.14
C ASP A 93 16.13 2.55 -4.60
N GLY A 94 15.30 2.95 -5.57
CA GLY A 94 15.59 2.79 -7.00
C GLY A 94 15.50 1.35 -7.52
N ARG A 95 15.06 0.39 -6.69
CA ARG A 95 14.95 -1.04 -7.03
C ARG A 95 13.49 -1.49 -6.96
N GLY A 96 13.12 -2.43 -7.82
CA GLY A 96 11.80 -3.08 -7.80
C GLY A 96 11.88 -4.40 -7.06
N ILE A 97 11.16 -4.53 -5.95
CA ILE A 97 11.13 -5.71 -5.09
C ILE A 97 9.79 -6.42 -5.30
N ALA A 98 9.84 -7.70 -5.65
CA ALA A 98 8.63 -8.53 -5.71
C ALA A 98 8.14 -8.83 -4.30
N ILE A 99 6.85 -8.62 -4.07
CA ILE A 99 6.21 -8.88 -2.77
C ILE A 99 4.99 -9.79 -2.97
N SER A 100 4.70 -10.60 -1.96
CA SER A 100 3.59 -11.56 -1.98
C SER A 100 2.74 -11.42 -0.73
N GLU A 101 1.45 -11.73 -0.84
CA GLU A 101 0.53 -11.66 0.29
C GLU A 101 0.74 -12.84 1.25
N VAL A 102 0.98 -12.52 2.53
CA VAL A 102 1.07 -13.51 3.61
C VAL A 102 -0.27 -13.55 4.35
N ARG A 103 -1.18 -14.40 3.87
CA ARG A 103 -2.58 -14.44 4.31
C ARG A 103 -2.78 -14.59 5.81
N VAL A 104 -1.90 -15.32 6.49
CA VAL A 104 -1.97 -15.51 7.95
C VAL A 104 -1.75 -14.17 8.67
N ARG A 105 -0.74 -13.39 8.24
CA ARG A 105 -0.41 -12.08 8.82
C ARG A 105 -1.39 -10.99 8.39
N SER A 106 -2.09 -11.15 7.25
CA SER A 106 -3.15 -10.21 6.82
C SER A 106 -4.26 -10.05 7.88
N GLN A 107 -4.53 -11.08 8.68
CA GLN A 107 -5.53 -11.02 9.76
C GLN A 107 -5.10 -10.16 10.95
N GLU A 108 -3.79 -9.94 11.11
CA GLU A 108 -3.20 -9.17 12.21
C GLU A 108 -3.08 -7.68 11.87
N VAL A 109 -3.15 -7.33 10.58
CA VAL A 109 -3.12 -5.94 10.13
C VAL A 109 -4.30 -5.20 10.73
N ARG A 110 -4.03 -4.02 11.30
CA ARG A 110 -5.06 -3.17 11.89
C ARG A 110 -5.25 -1.90 11.06
N PRO A 111 -6.12 -1.91 10.03
CA PRO A 111 -6.31 -0.76 9.14
C PRO A 111 -6.59 0.56 9.85
N LEU A 112 -7.38 0.54 10.93
CA LEU A 112 -7.67 1.74 11.70
C LEU A 112 -6.42 2.35 12.35
N HIS A 113 -5.46 1.51 12.77
CA HIS A 113 -4.19 1.99 13.34
C HIS A 113 -3.28 2.59 12.26
N LEU A 114 -3.35 2.05 11.03
CA LEU A 114 -2.67 2.65 9.90
C LEU A 114 -3.25 4.03 9.59
N LEU A 115 -4.58 4.18 9.64
CA LEU A 115 -5.23 5.46 9.41
C LEU A 115 -4.84 6.51 10.47
N THR A 116 -4.88 6.15 11.76
CA THR A 116 -4.51 7.09 12.84
C THR A 116 -3.03 7.43 12.87
N ALA A 117 -2.17 6.49 12.45
CA ALA A 117 -0.73 6.71 12.31
C ALA A 117 -0.34 7.37 10.98
N SER A 118 -1.30 7.50 10.04
CA SER A 118 -1.02 8.16 8.78
C SER A 118 -0.72 9.63 9.06
N THR A 119 0.44 10.06 8.59
CA THR A 119 0.75 11.49 8.55
C THR A 119 -0.01 12.03 7.35
N GLU A 120 -1.31 12.33 7.53
CA GLU A 120 -1.94 13.32 6.67
C GLU A 120 -1.06 14.56 6.78
N GLY A 121 -0.39 14.91 5.68
CA GLY A 121 0.39 16.13 5.62
C GLY A 121 -0.48 17.29 6.09
N LYS A 122 -0.07 17.92 7.19
CA LYS A 122 -0.49 19.29 7.46
C LYS A 122 0.00 20.19 6.35
#